data_AF-A0A673XJ18-F1
#
_entry.id   AF-A0A673XJ18-F1
#
_cell.length_a   1.000
_cell.length_b   1.000
_cell.length_c   1.000
_cell.angle_alpha   90.00
_cell.angle_beta   90.00
_cell.angle_gamma   90.00
#
_symmetry.space_group_name_H-M   'P 1'
#
loop_
_entity.id
_entity.type
_entity.pdbx_description
1 polymer ?
#
loop_
_entity_poly.entity_id
_entity_poly.type
_entity_poly.pdbx_seq_one_letter_code
_entity_poly.pdbx_strand_id
1 'polypeptide(L)'
;QHVEVRLVSELGDNQHVEVRLVRELGGNQHVELTLGRELGKELAGNQHVEVRSGKELAGNQHVEVRLVRELAGNQHVEVRLVRELGGNQHVEVRLGKELAGNQHVEVRLGKELAGNQHVEVRSGKELAGNQHVEVRSGKELAGNQHVEVRSGKELAGNQHVEVRLGKELAGNQHVEVRSGKELAGNQHVEVRLVRELAGNQHVEVRLGKELGENQHVEVRLVRELGDNQELGGNQHFKVSLGRELGGNQHVEVRLGRELAGNQHVEVRLGKELAGNQHVEVRSGKELAGNQHVELRLVRELAGNQHVEVRLGKELAGNQHFEVRLGKELAGNQHVEVRLGKELAGNQHVEVRLVRELAWNQHVEVRLVRELGGNQHVELTLGRELVFEPAC
;
A
#
# COMPACT_ATOMS: atom_id res chain seq x y z
N GLN A 1 42.12 -33.54 -38.58
CA GLN A 1 41.58 -34.03 -39.87
C GLN A 1 40.16 -33.47 -40.00
N HIS A 2 39.82 -32.88 -41.15
CA HIS A 2 38.47 -32.39 -41.44
C HIS A 2 37.70 -33.51 -42.15
N VAL A 3 36.52 -33.86 -41.64
CA VAL A 3 35.73 -34.99 -42.16
C VAL A 3 34.34 -34.50 -42.54
N GLU A 4 34.04 -34.53 -43.85
CA GLU A 4 32.69 -34.33 -44.39
C GLU A 4 32.03 -35.71 -44.52
N VAL A 5 30.94 -35.97 -43.78
CA VAL A 5 30.23 -37.27 -43.87
C VAL A 5 28.75 -37.11 -44.18
N ARG A 6 28.26 -37.97 -45.09
CA ARG A 6 26.88 -37.88 -45.62
C ARG A 6 25.84 -38.63 -44.79
N LEU A 7 26.19 -39.73 -44.10
CA LEU A 7 25.30 -40.55 -43.28
C LEU A 7 26.11 -41.50 -42.38
N VAL A 8 26.08 -41.33 -41.06
CA VAL A 8 26.68 -42.26 -40.07
C VAL A 8 25.81 -42.35 -38.82
N SER A 9 25.81 -43.50 -38.14
CA SER A 9 25.13 -43.64 -36.85
C SER A 9 25.84 -42.93 -35.71
N GLU A 10 27.17 -43.04 -35.61
CA GLU A 10 27.96 -42.55 -34.49
C GLU A 10 29.29 -41.96 -34.98
N LEU A 11 29.73 -40.84 -34.40
CA LEU A 11 30.98 -40.15 -34.73
C LEU A 11 31.52 -39.42 -33.48
N GLY A 12 32.82 -39.55 -33.19
CA GLY A 12 33.44 -38.90 -32.03
C GLY A 12 34.94 -38.65 -32.18
N ASP A 13 35.49 -37.85 -31.27
CA ASP A 13 36.92 -37.52 -31.13
C ASP A 13 37.58 -36.84 -32.36
N ASN A 14 36.84 -35.96 -33.05
CA ASN A 14 37.36 -35.23 -34.21
C ASN A 14 37.64 -33.75 -33.90
N GLN A 15 38.57 -33.15 -34.65
CA GLN A 15 38.87 -31.71 -34.58
C GLN A 15 37.76 -30.87 -35.23
N HIS A 16 37.25 -31.27 -36.39
CA HIS A 16 36.18 -30.55 -37.07
C HIS A 16 35.29 -31.52 -37.83
N VAL A 17 33.98 -31.43 -37.58
CA VAL A 17 32.97 -32.34 -38.13
C VAL A 17 31.86 -31.53 -38.79
N GLU A 18 31.69 -31.72 -40.10
CA GLU A 18 30.53 -31.23 -40.85
C GLU A 18 29.73 -32.45 -41.33
N VAL A 19 28.50 -32.60 -40.86
CA VAL A 19 27.68 -33.79 -41.15
C VAL A 19 26.29 -33.38 -41.62
N ARG A 20 25.73 -34.14 -42.56
CA ARG A 20 24.35 -33.91 -43.04
C ARG A 20 23.31 -34.63 -42.19
N LEU A 21 23.59 -35.87 -41.77
CA LEU A 21 22.69 -36.70 -40.99
C LEU A 21 23.49 -37.61 -40.04
N VAL A 22 23.29 -37.44 -38.74
CA VAL A 22 23.92 -38.25 -37.69
C VAL A 22 22.96 -38.49 -36.54
N ARG A 23 23.04 -39.68 -35.93
CA ARG A 23 22.23 -40.00 -34.76
C ARG A 23 22.87 -39.42 -33.51
N GLU A 24 24.14 -39.74 -33.26
CA GLU A 24 24.86 -39.41 -32.04
C GLU A 24 26.26 -38.83 -32.37
N LEU A 25 26.63 -37.70 -31.75
CA LEU A 25 27.99 -37.14 -31.79
C LEU A 25 28.47 -36.78 -30.38
N GLY A 26 29.76 -37.04 -30.11
CA GLY A 26 30.39 -36.50 -28.91
C GLY A 26 31.90 -36.42 -28.92
N GLY A 27 32.45 -35.63 -27.99
CA GLY A 27 33.90 -35.46 -27.80
C GLY A 27 34.62 -34.67 -28.90
N ASN A 28 33.90 -33.92 -29.74
CA ASN A 28 34.51 -33.16 -30.85
C ASN A 28 34.86 -31.73 -30.42
N GLN A 29 35.88 -31.13 -31.05
CA GLN A 29 36.20 -29.71 -30.83
C GLN A 29 35.17 -28.81 -31.50
N HIS A 30 34.84 -29.05 -32.78
CA HIS A 30 33.88 -28.25 -33.52
C HIS A 30 32.88 -29.12 -34.29
N VAL A 31 31.58 -28.87 -34.07
CA VAL A 31 30.45 -29.51 -34.77
C VAL A 31 29.60 -28.45 -35.44
N GLU A 32 29.48 -28.54 -36.77
CA GLU A 32 28.61 -27.68 -37.58
C GLU A 32 27.65 -28.55 -38.41
N LEU A 33 26.33 -28.29 -38.32
CA LEU A 33 25.30 -29.01 -39.10
C LEU A 33 24.45 -28.03 -39.93
N THR A 34 24.75 -27.89 -41.22
CA THR A 34 24.24 -26.83 -42.11
C THR A 34 23.05 -27.22 -43.01
N LEU A 35 22.77 -28.50 -43.29
CA LEU A 35 21.73 -28.89 -44.27
C LEU A 35 20.41 -29.38 -43.65
N GLY A 36 19.32 -28.76 -44.14
CA GLY A 36 18.02 -28.76 -43.50
C GLY A 36 17.13 -29.96 -43.79
N ARG A 37 17.07 -30.87 -42.83
CA ARG A 37 15.80 -31.43 -42.28
C ARG A 37 16.01 -32.31 -41.05
N GLU A 38 17.25 -32.54 -40.65
CA GLU A 38 17.57 -33.71 -39.86
C GLU A 38 18.06 -33.35 -38.45
N LEU A 39 17.43 -34.00 -37.49
CA LEU A 39 17.72 -33.91 -36.06
C LEU A 39 19.07 -34.58 -35.82
N GLY A 40 20.07 -33.83 -35.34
CA GLY A 40 21.04 -34.43 -34.42
C GLY A 40 20.21 -34.92 -33.22
N LYS A 41 20.10 -36.24 -33.04
CA LYS A 41 19.28 -36.78 -31.95
C LYS A 41 19.94 -36.47 -30.62
N GLU A 42 21.27 -36.61 -30.54
CA GLU A 42 22.03 -36.38 -29.32
C GLU A 42 23.42 -35.83 -29.66
N LEU A 43 23.76 -34.64 -29.15
CA LEU A 43 25.11 -34.08 -29.22
C LEU A 43 25.63 -33.79 -27.81
N ALA A 44 26.72 -34.45 -27.42
CA ALA A 44 27.24 -34.35 -26.06
C ALA A 44 28.76 -34.15 -25.95
N GLY A 45 29.19 -33.35 -24.98
CA GLY A 45 30.62 -33.23 -24.62
C GLY A 45 31.51 -32.57 -25.68
N ASN A 46 30.95 -31.71 -26.53
CA ASN A 46 31.72 -30.98 -27.55
C ASN A 46 32.14 -29.59 -27.03
N GLN A 47 33.21 -29.03 -27.59
CA GLN A 47 33.59 -27.64 -27.25
C GLN A 47 32.64 -26.64 -27.93
N HIS A 48 32.37 -26.80 -29.23
CA HIS A 48 31.46 -25.95 -30.00
C HIS A 48 30.43 -26.76 -30.78
N VAL A 49 29.16 -26.35 -30.68
CA VAL A 49 28.04 -26.93 -31.41
C VAL A 49 27.24 -25.80 -32.07
N GLU A 50 27.21 -25.77 -33.40
CA GLU A 50 26.35 -24.87 -34.19
C GLU A 50 25.40 -25.70 -35.07
N VAL A 51 24.10 -25.67 -34.76
CA VAL A 51 23.11 -26.50 -35.45
C VAL A 51 21.79 -25.79 -35.73
N ARG A 52 21.18 -26.11 -36.87
CA ARG A 52 19.85 -25.57 -37.19
C ARG A 52 18.73 -26.21 -36.37
N SER A 53 18.84 -27.49 -36.02
CA SER A 53 17.83 -28.22 -35.26
C SER A 53 18.48 -29.35 -34.45
N GLY A 54 18.18 -29.43 -33.16
CA GLY A 54 18.62 -30.51 -32.27
C GLY A 54 17.44 -31.10 -31.49
N LYS A 55 17.52 -32.40 -31.14
CA LYS A 55 16.59 -32.99 -30.18
C LYS A 55 17.12 -32.82 -28.76
N GLU A 56 18.30 -33.37 -28.48
CA GLU A 56 18.97 -33.31 -27.17
C GLU A 56 20.41 -32.80 -27.31
N LEU A 57 20.77 -31.76 -26.56
CA LEU A 57 22.12 -31.17 -26.52
C LEU A 57 22.60 -31.07 -25.07
N ALA A 58 23.71 -31.74 -24.72
CA ALA A 58 24.15 -31.81 -23.33
C ALA A 58 25.66 -31.67 -23.11
N GLY A 59 26.06 -31.01 -22.02
CA GLY A 59 27.46 -31.05 -21.57
C GLY A 59 28.48 -30.40 -22.51
N ASN A 60 28.07 -29.47 -23.37
CA ASN A 60 28.95 -28.76 -24.29
C ASN A 60 29.44 -27.43 -23.68
N GLN A 61 30.58 -26.91 -24.14
CA GLN A 61 31.05 -25.59 -23.69
C GLN A 61 30.24 -24.46 -24.34
N HIS A 62 30.07 -24.49 -25.67
CA HIS A 62 29.32 -23.49 -26.43
C HIS A 62 28.28 -24.14 -27.35
N VAL A 63 27.05 -23.66 -27.28
CA VAL A 63 25.93 -24.13 -28.12
C VAL A 63 25.22 -22.95 -28.75
N GLU A 64 25.18 -22.93 -30.08
CA GLU A 64 24.30 -22.06 -30.87
C GLU A 64 23.30 -22.92 -31.64
N VAL A 65 22.00 -22.74 -31.37
CA VAL A 65 20.96 -23.55 -32.05
C VAL A 65 19.70 -22.77 -32.36
N ARG A 66 19.19 -22.95 -33.57
CA ARG A 66 17.93 -22.29 -33.95
C ARG A 66 16.70 -22.95 -33.31
N LEU A 67 16.67 -24.27 -33.21
CA LEU A 67 15.52 -25.05 -32.72
C LEU A 67 16.04 -26.22 -31.87
N VAL A 68 15.74 -26.25 -30.59
CA VAL A 68 16.08 -27.40 -29.74
C VAL A 68 14.91 -27.81 -28.87
N ARG A 69 14.74 -29.12 -28.68
CA ARG A 69 13.74 -29.64 -27.76
C ARG A 69 14.25 -29.61 -26.33
N GLU A 70 15.40 -30.23 -26.08
CA GLU A 70 15.98 -30.41 -24.74
C GLU A 70 17.46 -29.99 -24.75
N LEU A 71 17.86 -29.13 -23.80
CA LEU A 71 19.24 -28.64 -23.68
C LEU A 71 19.67 -28.55 -22.21
N ALA A 72 20.78 -29.19 -21.84
CA ALA A 72 21.19 -29.22 -20.43
C ALA A 72 22.71 -29.24 -20.17
N GLY A 73 23.13 -28.64 -19.06
CA GLY A 73 24.51 -28.81 -18.55
C GLY A 73 25.61 -28.15 -19.40
N ASN A 74 25.29 -27.11 -20.17
CA ASN A 74 26.24 -26.39 -21.02
C ASN A 74 26.76 -25.11 -20.34
N GLN A 75 27.92 -24.60 -20.74
CA GLN A 75 28.46 -23.35 -20.19
C GLN A 75 27.82 -22.12 -20.85
N HIS A 76 27.82 -22.04 -22.17
CA HIS A 76 27.26 -20.93 -22.94
C HIS A 76 26.26 -21.41 -23.99
N VAL A 77 25.09 -20.80 -24.00
CA VAL A 77 23.94 -21.23 -24.80
C VAL A 77 23.26 -20.05 -25.46
N GLU A 78 23.18 -20.04 -26.78
CA GLU A 78 22.37 -19.11 -27.57
C GLU A 78 21.33 -19.88 -28.38
N VAL A 79 20.04 -19.60 -28.14
CA VAL A 79 18.94 -20.37 -28.76
C VAL A 79 17.80 -19.49 -29.25
N ARG A 80 17.36 -19.73 -30.48
CA ARG A 80 16.18 -19.02 -31.00
C ARG A 80 14.85 -19.58 -30.47
N LEU A 81 14.69 -20.90 -30.39
CA LEU A 81 13.52 -21.55 -29.81
C LEU A 81 13.92 -22.80 -29.05
N VAL A 82 13.61 -22.83 -27.76
CA VAL A 82 13.80 -23.99 -26.88
C VAL A 82 12.50 -24.37 -26.19
N ARG A 83 12.26 -25.68 -26.09
CA ARG A 83 11.16 -26.21 -25.29
C ARG A 83 11.58 -26.38 -23.83
N GLU A 84 12.64 -27.13 -23.56
CA GLU A 84 13.12 -27.44 -22.21
C GLU A 84 14.63 -27.16 -22.13
N LEU A 85 15.04 -26.37 -21.13
CA LEU A 85 16.44 -26.00 -20.91
C LEU A 85 16.78 -25.93 -19.43
N GLY A 86 17.90 -26.53 -19.01
CA GLY A 86 18.32 -26.37 -17.61
C GLY A 86 19.75 -26.74 -17.24
N GLY A 87 20.18 -26.27 -16.07
CA GLY A 87 21.51 -26.56 -15.54
C GLY A 87 22.67 -25.91 -16.31
N ASN A 88 22.43 -24.80 -17.00
CA ASN A 88 23.46 -24.09 -17.78
C ASN A 88 23.99 -22.86 -17.01
N GLN A 89 25.19 -22.39 -17.36
CA GLN A 89 25.78 -21.20 -16.73
C GLN A 89 25.24 -19.91 -17.36
N HIS A 90 25.35 -19.74 -18.68
CA HIS A 90 24.91 -18.55 -19.41
C HIS A 90 23.98 -18.91 -20.56
N VAL A 91 22.80 -18.30 -20.58
CA VAL A 91 21.71 -18.64 -21.50
C VAL A 91 21.11 -17.38 -22.11
N GLU A 92 21.13 -17.30 -23.43
CA GLU A 92 20.37 -16.31 -24.21
C GLU A 92 19.32 -17.03 -25.06
N VAL A 93 18.04 -16.67 -24.86
CA VAL A 93 16.92 -17.34 -25.52
C VAL A 93 15.94 -16.34 -26.12
N ARG A 94 15.64 -16.47 -27.42
CA ARG A 94 14.60 -15.63 -28.02
C ARG A 94 13.18 -16.09 -27.62
N LEU A 95 12.90 -17.39 -27.65
CA LEU A 95 11.61 -17.99 -27.32
C LEU A 95 11.84 -19.22 -26.45
N GLY A 96 11.47 -19.16 -25.18
CA GLY A 96 11.66 -20.24 -24.21
C GLY A 96 10.34 -20.70 -23.61
N LYS A 97 10.11 -22.02 -23.57
CA LYS A 97 8.94 -22.58 -22.88
C LYS A 97 9.24 -22.87 -21.41
N GLU A 98 10.20 -23.74 -21.11
CA GLU A 98 10.55 -24.16 -19.75
C GLU A 98 12.06 -24.02 -19.54
N LEU A 99 12.48 -23.10 -18.66
CA LEU A 99 13.89 -22.84 -18.34
C LEU A 99 14.12 -22.94 -16.83
N ALA A 100 14.99 -23.86 -16.40
CA ALA A 100 15.17 -24.12 -14.97
C ALA A 100 16.63 -24.33 -14.52
N GLY A 101 16.96 -23.86 -13.31
CA GLY A 101 18.22 -24.20 -12.65
C GLY A 101 19.47 -23.66 -13.34
N ASN A 102 19.39 -22.52 -14.03
CA ASN A 102 20.53 -21.87 -14.68
C ASN A 102 21.09 -20.75 -13.81
N GLN A 103 22.35 -20.36 -14.04
CA GLN A 103 22.96 -19.23 -13.31
C GLN A 103 22.50 -17.89 -13.89
N HIS A 104 22.68 -17.66 -15.19
CA HIS A 104 22.30 -16.43 -15.88
C HIS A 104 21.42 -16.71 -17.09
N VAL A 105 20.25 -16.07 -17.14
CA VAL A 105 19.27 -16.26 -18.20
C VAL A 105 18.77 -14.91 -18.74
N GLU A 106 18.95 -14.68 -20.02
CA GLU A 106 18.31 -13.59 -20.78
C GLU A 106 17.27 -14.18 -21.74
N VAL A 107 16.01 -13.74 -21.63
CA VAL A 107 14.92 -14.23 -22.49
C VAL A 107 14.09 -13.10 -23.08
N ARG A 108 13.88 -13.14 -24.40
CA ARG A 108 12.95 -12.21 -25.03
C ARG A 108 11.49 -12.54 -24.73
N LEU A 109 11.05 -13.79 -24.93
CA LEU A 109 9.71 -14.28 -24.56
C LEU A 109 9.83 -15.61 -23.83
N GLY A 110 9.49 -15.63 -22.54
CA GLY A 110 9.56 -16.80 -21.68
C GLY A 110 8.18 -17.20 -21.15
N LYS A 111 7.87 -18.50 -21.15
CA LYS A 111 6.63 -19.01 -20.53
C LYS A 111 6.85 -19.35 -19.06
N GLU A 112 7.78 -20.24 -18.73
CA GLU A 112 8.06 -20.71 -17.38
C GLU A 112 9.57 -20.64 -17.10
N LEU A 113 9.97 -19.86 -16.08
CA LEU A 113 11.35 -19.77 -15.61
C LEU A 113 11.42 -20.03 -14.11
N ALA A 114 12.20 -21.04 -13.69
CA ALA A 114 12.23 -21.45 -12.30
C ALA A 114 13.63 -21.75 -11.74
N GLY A 115 13.88 -21.35 -10.49
CA GLY A 115 15.09 -21.76 -9.76
C GLY A 115 16.41 -21.27 -10.35
N ASN A 116 16.39 -20.15 -11.07
CA ASN A 116 17.60 -19.54 -11.65
C ASN A 116 18.19 -18.49 -10.69
N GLN A 117 19.49 -18.20 -10.80
CA GLN A 117 20.12 -17.16 -9.97
C GLN A 117 19.79 -15.76 -10.51
N HIS A 118 20.03 -15.49 -11.79
CA HIS A 118 19.76 -14.21 -12.44
C HIS A 118 18.93 -14.38 -13.70
N VAL A 119 17.85 -13.60 -13.80
CA VAL A 119 16.87 -13.68 -14.87
C VAL A 119 16.54 -12.29 -15.38
N GLU A 120 16.80 -12.04 -16.66
CA GLU A 120 16.34 -10.85 -17.39
C GLU A 120 15.34 -11.27 -18.47
N VAL A 121 14.12 -10.72 -18.43
CA VAL A 121 13.06 -11.10 -19.37
C VAL A 121 12.32 -9.89 -19.94
N ARG A 122 12.20 -9.83 -21.26
CA ARG A 122 11.39 -8.79 -21.90
C ARG A 122 9.89 -9.05 -21.74
N SER A 123 9.42 -10.28 -21.93
CA SER A 123 8.05 -10.65 -21.55
C SER A 123 7.98 -12.08 -21.00
N GLY A 124 7.53 -12.20 -19.76
CA GLY A 124 7.50 -13.45 -19.00
C GLY A 124 6.08 -13.76 -18.52
N LYS A 125 5.67 -15.03 -18.62
CA LYS A 125 4.37 -15.47 -18.09
C LYS A 125 4.48 -15.88 -16.62
N GLU A 126 5.33 -16.84 -16.30
CA GLU A 126 5.49 -17.41 -14.95
C GLU A 126 6.98 -17.45 -14.57
N LEU A 127 7.35 -16.75 -13.48
CA LEU A 127 8.71 -16.75 -12.94
C LEU A 127 8.69 -17.08 -11.45
N ALA A 128 9.34 -18.16 -11.04
CA ALA A 128 9.24 -18.65 -9.67
C ALA A 128 10.59 -19.06 -9.05
N GLY A 129 10.78 -18.75 -7.77
CA GLY A 129 11.91 -19.27 -6.99
C GLY A 129 13.29 -18.85 -7.49
N ASN A 130 13.39 -17.70 -8.17
CA ASN A 130 14.66 -17.16 -8.64
C ASN A 130 15.25 -16.19 -7.60
N GLN A 131 16.57 -15.99 -7.61
CA GLN A 131 17.21 -15.05 -6.70
C GLN A 131 17.00 -13.60 -7.18
N HIS A 132 17.35 -13.29 -8.43
CA HIS A 132 17.21 -11.96 -9.02
C HIS A 132 16.43 -12.02 -10.33
N VAL A 133 15.42 -11.16 -10.44
CA VAL A 133 14.50 -11.11 -11.57
C VAL A 133 14.30 -9.68 -12.03
N GLU A 134 14.67 -9.38 -13.28
CA GLU A 134 14.36 -8.12 -13.96
C GLU A 134 13.40 -8.40 -15.13
N VAL A 135 12.22 -7.77 -15.12
CA VAL A 135 11.19 -8.04 -16.14
C VAL A 135 10.56 -6.76 -16.67
N ARG A 136 10.55 -6.59 -18.00
CA ARG A 136 9.82 -5.47 -18.60
C ARG A 136 8.30 -5.66 -18.55
N SER A 137 7.81 -6.88 -18.77
CA SER A 137 6.37 -7.20 -18.68
C SER A 137 6.17 -8.63 -18.16
N GLY A 138 5.67 -8.75 -16.93
CA GLY A 138 5.50 -10.02 -16.23
C GLY A 138 4.04 -10.26 -15.85
N LYS A 139 3.56 -11.50 -16.02
CA LYS A 139 2.20 -11.87 -15.60
C LYS A 139 2.18 -12.36 -14.16
N GLU A 140 2.94 -13.41 -13.84
CA GLU A 140 2.95 -14.08 -12.53
C GLU A 140 4.41 -14.23 -12.05
N LEU A 141 4.76 -13.59 -10.92
CA LEU A 141 6.07 -13.72 -10.30
C LEU A 141 5.92 -14.11 -8.82
N ALA A 142 6.49 -15.25 -8.43
CA ALA A 142 6.28 -15.79 -7.09
C ALA A 142 7.54 -16.33 -6.42
N GLY A 143 7.68 -16.08 -5.12
CA GLY A 143 8.73 -16.71 -4.29
C GLY A 143 10.17 -16.35 -4.69
N ASN A 144 10.38 -15.19 -5.31
CA ASN A 144 11.71 -14.70 -5.68
C ASN A 144 12.30 -13.83 -4.55
N GLN A 145 13.63 -13.72 -4.48
CA GLN A 145 14.27 -12.85 -3.49
C GLN A 145 14.19 -11.38 -3.90
N HIS A 146 14.63 -11.05 -5.11
CA HIS A 146 14.62 -9.68 -5.64
C HIS A 146 13.91 -9.61 -6.99
N VAL A 147 12.97 -8.68 -7.11
CA VAL A 147 12.11 -8.52 -8.29
C VAL A 147 12.04 -7.05 -8.69
N GLU A 148 12.51 -6.73 -9.89
CA GLU A 148 12.32 -5.42 -10.54
C GLU A 148 11.41 -5.59 -11.76
N VAL A 149 10.28 -4.87 -11.79
CA VAL A 149 9.30 -5.02 -12.88
C VAL A 149 8.77 -3.68 -13.37
N ARG A 150 8.86 -3.45 -14.68
CA ARG A 150 8.24 -2.26 -15.28
C ARG A 150 6.71 -2.35 -15.34
N SER A 151 6.15 -3.53 -15.63
CA SER A 151 4.71 -3.77 -15.65
C SER A 151 4.40 -5.20 -15.22
N GLY A 152 3.79 -5.35 -14.05
CA GLY A 152 3.52 -6.62 -13.40
C GLY A 152 2.03 -6.79 -13.11
N LYS A 153 1.48 -7.98 -13.37
CA LYS A 153 0.08 -8.29 -13.06
C LYS A 153 -0.07 -8.85 -11.65
N GLU A 154 0.59 -9.97 -11.34
CA GLU A 154 0.47 -10.70 -10.08
C GLU A 154 1.86 -10.98 -9.52
N LEU A 155 2.18 -10.42 -8.35
CA LEU A 155 3.46 -10.63 -7.67
C LEU A 155 3.20 -11.07 -6.22
N ALA A 156 3.68 -12.27 -5.86
CA ALA A 156 3.35 -12.87 -4.56
C ALA A 156 4.54 -13.50 -3.84
N GLY A 157 4.62 -13.32 -2.51
CA GLY A 157 5.56 -14.06 -1.67
C GLY A 157 7.04 -13.78 -1.95
N ASN A 158 7.37 -12.61 -2.49
CA ASN A 158 8.75 -12.21 -2.75
C ASN A 158 9.32 -11.43 -1.56
N GLN A 159 10.65 -11.41 -1.40
CA GLN A 159 11.28 -10.64 -0.32
C GLN A 159 11.33 -9.14 -0.66
N HIS A 160 11.86 -8.78 -1.82
CA HIS A 160 11.96 -7.40 -2.28
C HIS A 160 11.36 -7.21 -3.67
N VAL A 161 10.47 -6.23 -3.79
CA VAL A 161 9.71 -5.96 -5.01
C VAL A 161 9.75 -4.47 -5.33
N GLU A 162 10.30 -4.12 -6.48
CA GLU A 162 10.22 -2.78 -7.07
C GLU A 162 9.37 -2.83 -8.35
N VAL A 163 8.28 -2.05 -8.40
CA VAL A 163 7.36 -2.08 -9.54
C VAL A 163 6.95 -0.69 -9.99
N ARG A 164 7.09 -0.42 -11.28
CA ARG A 164 6.58 0.83 -11.86
C ARG A 164 5.05 0.84 -12.00
N LEU A 165 4.47 -0.24 -12.53
CA LEU A 165 3.02 -0.41 -12.71
C LEU A 165 2.62 -1.82 -12.24
N GLY A 166 1.94 -1.91 -11.09
CA GLY A 166 1.52 -3.17 -10.49
C GLY A 166 0.00 -3.27 -10.40
N LYS A 167 -0.57 -4.45 -10.71
CA LYS A 167 -2.00 -4.70 -10.50
C LYS A 167 -2.26 -5.31 -9.14
N GLU A 168 -1.69 -6.48 -8.84
CA GLU A 168 -1.93 -7.24 -7.61
C GLU A 168 -0.57 -7.63 -6.99
N LEU A 169 -0.30 -7.13 -5.78
CA LEU A 169 0.91 -7.45 -5.02
C LEU A 169 0.54 -7.96 -3.63
N ALA A 170 0.92 -9.20 -3.32
CA ALA A 170 0.48 -9.86 -2.09
C ALA A 170 1.59 -10.60 -1.32
N GLY A 171 1.59 -10.50 0.00
CA GLY A 171 2.42 -11.36 0.86
C GLY A 171 3.93 -11.15 0.70
N ASN A 172 4.37 -9.96 0.28
CA ASN A 172 5.79 -9.64 0.12
C ASN A 172 6.35 -8.98 1.39
N GLN A 173 7.66 -9.06 1.62
CA GLN A 173 8.27 -8.39 2.78
C GLN A 173 8.43 -6.89 2.54
N HIS A 174 9.06 -6.49 1.43
CA HIS A 174 9.28 -5.11 1.06
C HIS A 174 8.77 -4.81 -0.35
N VAL A 175 7.96 -3.76 -0.47
CA VAL A 175 7.29 -3.38 -1.72
C VAL A 175 7.49 -1.88 -1.97
N GLU A 176 8.12 -1.52 -3.07
CA GLU A 176 8.16 -0.16 -3.60
C GLU A 176 7.39 -0.08 -4.93
N VAL A 177 6.37 0.79 -4.99
CA VAL A 177 5.50 0.89 -6.16
C VAL A 177 5.25 2.32 -6.59
N ARG A 178 5.45 2.61 -7.88
CA ARG A 178 5.07 3.93 -8.42
C ARG A 178 3.57 4.06 -8.65
N SER A 179 2.89 3.02 -9.14
CA SER A 179 1.43 3.00 -9.28
C SER A 179 0.90 1.58 -9.13
N GLY A 180 0.12 1.35 -8.08
CA GLY A 180 -0.46 0.06 -7.72
C GLY A 180 -1.99 0.11 -7.77
N LYS A 181 -2.63 -1.00 -8.14
CA LYS A 181 -4.09 -1.15 -8.00
C LYS A 181 -4.45 -1.76 -6.65
N GLU A 182 -3.94 -2.94 -6.33
CA GLU A 182 -4.26 -3.72 -5.12
C GLU A 182 -2.98 -4.22 -4.45
N LEU A 183 -2.75 -3.81 -3.20
CA LEU A 183 -1.61 -4.23 -2.37
C LEU A 183 -2.09 -4.83 -1.05
N ALA A 184 -1.77 -6.09 -0.78
CA ALA A 184 -2.29 -6.77 0.41
C ALA A 184 -1.28 -7.64 1.17
N GLY A 185 -1.37 -7.69 2.50
CA GLY A 185 -0.64 -8.66 3.30
C GLY A 185 0.88 -8.51 3.28
N ASN A 186 1.41 -7.33 2.97
CA ASN A 186 2.85 -7.07 2.92
C ASN A 186 3.35 -6.51 4.26
N GLN A 187 4.63 -6.70 4.58
CA GLN A 187 5.20 -6.14 5.81
C GLN A 187 5.47 -4.63 5.67
N HIS A 188 6.20 -4.23 4.64
CA HIS A 188 6.54 -2.84 4.37
C HIS A 188 6.15 -2.44 2.94
N VAL A 189 5.39 -1.35 2.82
CA VAL A 189 4.91 -0.82 1.55
C VAL A 189 5.24 0.67 1.45
N GLU A 190 5.96 1.05 0.41
CA GLU A 190 6.08 2.44 -0.05
C GLU A 190 5.40 2.57 -1.42
N VAL A 191 4.41 3.45 -1.54
CA VAL A 191 3.66 3.60 -2.78
C VAL A 191 3.33 5.05 -3.11
N ARG A 192 3.61 5.46 -4.34
CA ARG A 192 3.29 6.81 -4.78
C ARG A 192 1.79 6.98 -5.05
N LEU A 193 1.17 6.04 -5.74
CA LEU A 193 -0.26 6.05 -6.08
C LEU A 193 -0.81 4.64 -5.84
N VAL A 194 -1.81 4.51 -4.98
CA VAL A 194 -2.51 3.23 -4.77
C VAL A 194 -4.02 3.44 -4.76
N ARG A 195 -4.73 2.47 -5.34
CA ARG A 195 -6.19 2.44 -5.28
C ARG A 195 -6.65 1.72 -4.02
N GLU A 196 -6.23 0.48 -3.81
CA GLU A 196 -6.66 -0.39 -2.70
C GLU A 196 -5.44 -0.95 -1.96
N LEU A 197 -5.44 -0.84 -0.64
CA LEU A 197 -4.37 -1.34 0.21
C LEU A 197 -4.91 -1.89 1.54
N ALA A 198 -4.64 -3.16 1.85
CA ALA A 198 -5.14 -3.77 3.08
C ALA A 198 -4.24 -4.82 3.74
N GLY A 199 -4.33 -4.97 5.06
CA GLY A 199 -3.66 -6.05 5.79
C GLY A 199 -2.14 -5.94 5.85
N ASN A 200 -1.58 -4.73 5.72
CA ASN A 200 -0.12 -4.50 5.76
C ASN A 200 0.33 -4.01 7.13
N GLN A 201 1.60 -4.24 7.50
CA GLN A 201 2.13 -3.77 8.79
C GLN A 201 2.50 -2.28 8.75
N HIS A 202 3.37 -1.88 7.81
CA HIS A 202 3.84 -0.51 7.67
C HIS A 202 3.63 0.01 6.26
N VAL A 203 2.99 1.16 6.14
CA VAL A 203 2.55 1.72 4.87
C VAL A 203 2.90 3.21 4.80
N GLU A 204 3.64 3.59 3.77
CA GLU A 204 3.83 4.98 3.37
C GLU A 204 3.21 5.21 1.98
N VAL A 205 2.25 6.14 1.91
CA VAL A 205 1.49 6.42 0.68
C VAL A 205 1.51 7.91 0.38
N ARG A 206 1.89 8.27 -0.85
CA ARG A 206 1.76 9.68 -1.29
C ARG A 206 0.32 10.03 -1.66
N LEU A 207 -0.35 9.17 -2.42
CA LEU A 207 -1.76 9.31 -2.79
C LEU A 207 -2.47 7.96 -2.68
N GLY A 208 -3.41 7.86 -1.73
CA GLY A 208 -4.21 6.67 -1.51
C GLY A 208 -5.70 6.95 -1.69
N LYS A 209 -6.44 5.91 -2.07
CA LYS A 209 -7.90 5.96 -2.22
C LYS A 209 -8.59 5.14 -1.12
N GLU A 210 -8.36 3.83 -1.08
CA GLU A 210 -8.95 2.89 -0.11
C GLU A 210 -7.81 2.21 0.66
N LEU A 211 -7.71 2.49 1.97
CA LEU A 211 -6.63 2.02 2.85
C LEU A 211 -7.23 1.51 4.16
N GLY A 212 -7.23 0.19 4.37
CA GLY A 212 -7.87 -0.40 5.55
C GLY A 212 -7.09 -1.54 6.16
N GLU A 213 -7.42 -1.91 7.40
CA GLU A 213 -6.89 -3.10 8.07
C GLU A 213 -5.35 -3.16 8.19
N ASN A 214 -4.67 -2.01 8.25
CA ASN A 214 -3.21 -1.95 8.41
C ASN A 214 -2.81 -1.60 9.85
N GLN A 215 -1.60 -1.97 10.27
CA GLN A 215 -1.12 -1.57 11.61
C GLN A 215 -0.72 -0.09 11.63
N HIS A 216 0.16 0.35 10.74
CA HIS A 216 0.64 1.72 10.67
C HIS A 216 0.56 2.28 9.25
N VAL A 217 -0.12 3.41 9.09
CA VAL A 217 -0.28 4.09 7.81
C VAL A 217 0.12 5.56 7.93
N GLU A 218 1.03 6.01 7.07
CA GLU A 218 1.33 7.43 6.84
C GLU A 218 0.95 7.82 5.41
N VAL A 219 0.08 8.82 5.28
CA VAL A 219 -0.45 9.27 3.99
C VAL A 219 -0.24 10.76 3.81
N ARG A 220 0.33 11.17 2.67
CA ARG A 220 0.42 12.60 2.36
C ARG A 220 -0.94 13.18 1.98
N LEU A 221 -1.66 12.51 1.10
CA LEU A 221 -2.92 13.01 0.58
C LEU A 221 -3.88 11.86 0.30
N VAL A 222 -5.03 11.90 0.94
CA VAL A 222 -6.18 11.06 0.58
C VAL A 222 -7.08 11.90 -0.31
N ARG A 223 -7.32 11.46 -1.55
CA ARG A 223 -8.16 12.16 -2.53
C ARG A 223 -9.28 11.26 -3.04
N GLU A 224 -10.50 11.77 -3.02
CA GLU A 224 -11.65 11.19 -3.71
C GLU A 224 -11.48 11.18 -5.23
N LEU A 225 -11.87 10.06 -5.86
CA LEU A 225 -12.36 10.00 -7.24
C LEU A 225 -13.62 9.11 -7.34
N GLY A 226 -14.61 9.37 -6.47
CA GLY A 226 -15.95 8.74 -6.52
C GLY A 226 -16.50 8.44 -5.13
N ASP A 227 -17.82 8.48 -5.01
CA ASP A 227 -18.58 8.28 -3.77
C ASP A 227 -18.32 6.89 -3.17
N ASN A 228 -18.13 6.85 -1.84
CA ASN A 228 -17.77 5.71 -0.99
C ASN A 228 -16.29 5.28 -1.06
N GLN A 229 -15.56 5.50 0.03
CA GLN A 229 -14.21 4.97 0.24
C GLN A 229 -13.95 4.68 1.71
N GLU A 230 -13.75 3.40 2.03
CA GLU A 230 -13.50 2.90 3.37
C GLU A 230 -12.02 3.08 3.73
N LEU A 231 -11.75 3.96 4.69
CA LEU A 231 -10.43 4.24 5.26
C LEU A 231 -10.40 3.87 6.75
N GLY A 232 -10.70 2.60 7.03
CA GLY A 232 -10.95 2.11 8.39
C GLY A 232 -10.29 0.78 8.72
N GLY A 233 -10.32 0.43 10.01
CA GLY A 233 -9.68 -0.78 10.53
C GLY A 233 -8.17 -0.64 10.76
N ASN A 234 -7.59 0.55 10.61
CA ASN A 234 -6.16 0.75 10.88
C ASN A 234 -5.91 1.01 12.38
N GLN A 235 -4.79 0.52 12.93
CA GLN A 235 -4.41 0.80 14.33
C GLN A 235 -3.90 2.23 14.47
N HIS A 236 -2.97 2.65 13.61
CA HIS A 236 -2.44 4.01 13.57
C HIS A 236 -2.52 4.58 12.16
N PHE A 237 -3.17 5.74 12.03
CA PHE A 237 -3.36 6.42 10.75
C PHE A 237 -2.94 7.89 10.85
N LYS A 238 -1.89 8.26 10.12
CA LYS A 238 -1.39 9.63 10.07
C LYS A 238 -1.59 10.22 8.68
N VAL A 239 -2.17 11.41 8.59
CA VAL A 239 -2.40 12.07 7.30
C VAL A 239 -2.18 13.58 7.31
N SER A 240 -1.59 14.10 6.23
CA SER A 240 -1.44 15.54 6.04
C SER A 240 -2.72 16.23 5.54
N LEU A 241 -3.43 15.62 4.60
CA LEU A 241 -4.72 16.10 4.08
C LEU A 241 -5.69 14.92 3.93
N GLY A 242 -6.68 14.83 4.83
CA GLY A 242 -7.71 13.79 4.85
C GLY A 242 -9.09 14.36 4.54
N ARG A 243 -9.83 13.71 3.63
CA ARG A 243 -11.23 14.11 3.35
C ARG A 243 -12.21 13.38 4.24
N GLU A 244 -12.21 12.06 4.20
CA GLU A 244 -13.11 11.19 4.98
C GLU A 244 -12.27 10.10 5.63
N LEU A 245 -12.31 9.99 6.96
CA LEU A 245 -11.65 8.90 7.69
C LEU A 245 -12.55 8.39 8.80
N GLY A 246 -12.56 7.07 9.00
CA GLY A 246 -13.30 6.50 10.11
C GLY A 246 -12.96 5.06 10.42
N GLY A 247 -13.35 4.60 11.62
CA GLY A 247 -13.14 3.23 12.06
C GLY A 247 -11.68 2.88 12.40
N ASN A 248 -10.84 3.86 12.75
CA ASN A 248 -9.44 3.63 13.15
C ASN A 248 -9.27 3.75 14.68
N GLN A 249 -8.24 3.12 15.24
CA GLN A 249 -7.94 3.24 16.67
C GLN A 249 -7.31 4.60 16.99
N HIS A 250 -6.23 4.97 16.30
CA HIS A 250 -5.56 6.26 16.46
C HIS A 250 -5.43 7.00 15.13
N VAL A 251 -5.88 8.25 15.10
CA VAL A 251 -5.83 9.11 13.91
C VAL A 251 -5.13 10.43 14.23
N GLU A 252 -4.07 10.76 13.48
CA GLU A 252 -3.42 12.07 13.52
C GLU A 252 -3.60 12.77 12.16
N VAL A 253 -4.26 13.94 12.14
CA VAL A 253 -4.59 14.66 10.91
C VAL A 253 -4.15 16.12 10.98
N ARG A 254 -3.37 16.58 10.01
CA ARG A 254 -3.05 18.01 9.91
C ARG A 254 -4.23 18.83 9.39
N LEU A 255 -4.90 18.39 8.34
CA LEU A 255 -6.06 19.05 7.73
C LEU A 255 -7.13 17.99 7.43
N GLY A 256 -8.23 17.99 8.19
CA GLY A 256 -9.31 17.02 8.10
C GLY A 256 -10.63 17.66 7.68
N ARG A 257 -11.37 17.04 6.76
CA ARG A 257 -12.71 17.48 6.38
C ARG A 257 -13.79 16.75 7.20
N GLU A 258 -13.85 15.43 7.16
CA GLU A 258 -14.86 14.59 7.82
C GLU A 258 -14.16 13.43 8.53
N LEU A 259 -14.30 13.33 9.85
CA LEU A 259 -13.69 12.28 10.67
C LEU A 259 -14.73 11.66 11.61
N ALA A 260 -14.99 10.35 11.50
CA ALA A 260 -16.02 9.72 12.29
C ALA A 260 -15.70 8.31 12.79
N GLY A 261 -16.21 7.95 13.97
CA GLY A 261 -16.15 6.57 14.47
C GLY A 261 -14.75 6.06 14.79
N ASN A 262 -13.84 6.92 15.25
CA ASN A 262 -12.50 6.54 15.69
C ASN A 262 -12.39 6.53 17.22
N GLN A 263 -11.42 5.78 17.77
CA GLN A 263 -11.20 5.77 19.23
C GLN A 263 -10.46 7.04 19.69
N HIS A 264 -9.35 7.38 19.06
CA HIS A 264 -8.57 8.57 19.37
C HIS A 264 -8.28 9.40 18.11
N VAL A 265 -8.54 10.70 18.18
CA VAL A 265 -8.38 11.63 17.07
C VAL A 265 -7.63 12.87 17.51
N GLU A 266 -6.47 13.14 16.91
CA GLU A 266 -5.73 14.39 17.05
C GLU A 266 -5.76 15.17 15.73
N VAL A 267 -6.28 16.40 15.74
CA VAL A 267 -6.47 17.19 14.53
C VAL A 267 -5.96 18.62 14.69
N ARG A 268 -5.15 19.08 13.75
CA ARG A 268 -4.73 20.50 13.75
C ARG A 268 -5.84 21.43 13.24
N LEU A 269 -6.41 21.15 12.07
CA LEU A 269 -7.56 21.89 11.53
C LEU A 269 -8.62 20.89 11.02
N GLY A 270 -9.78 20.88 11.65
CA GLY A 270 -10.89 19.97 11.35
C GLY A 270 -12.15 20.72 10.93
N LYS A 271 -12.88 20.21 9.92
CA LYS A 271 -14.18 20.77 9.54
C LYS A 271 -15.32 20.06 10.30
N GLU A 272 -15.46 18.75 10.16
CA GLU A 272 -16.56 17.96 10.74
C GLU A 272 -15.98 16.74 11.46
N LEU A 273 -16.24 16.62 12.77
CA LEU A 273 -15.85 15.44 13.57
C LEU A 273 -17.05 14.88 14.33
N ALA A 274 -17.34 13.59 14.17
CA ALA A 274 -18.50 12.99 14.81
C ALA A 274 -18.28 11.57 15.36
N GLY A 275 -18.88 11.26 16.51
CA GLY A 275 -18.97 9.86 16.98
C GLY A 275 -17.62 9.23 17.37
N ASN A 276 -16.65 10.01 17.84
CA ASN A 276 -15.35 9.50 18.29
C ASN A 276 -15.31 9.37 19.82
N GLN A 277 -14.45 8.50 20.38
CA GLN A 277 -14.31 8.36 21.84
C GLN A 277 -13.50 9.52 22.43
N HIS A 278 -12.31 9.78 21.93
CA HIS A 278 -11.43 10.86 22.37
C HIS A 278 -11.02 11.75 21.21
N VAL A 279 -11.16 13.06 21.38
CA VAL A 279 -10.89 14.05 20.34
C VAL A 279 -10.08 15.20 20.90
N GLU A 280 -8.91 15.47 20.32
CA GLU A 280 -8.11 16.67 20.54
C GLU A 280 -8.06 17.49 19.25
N VAL A 281 -8.54 18.74 19.26
CA VAL A 281 -8.48 19.61 18.07
C VAL A 281 -7.97 21.01 18.39
N ARG A 282 -7.00 21.48 17.59
CA ARG A 282 -6.52 22.87 17.70
C ARG A 282 -7.52 23.89 17.12
N SER A 283 -8.10 23.63 15.96
CA SER A 283 -9.22 24.43 15.44
C SER A 283 -10.25 23.55 14.73
N GLY A 284 -11.46 23.48 15.28
CA GLY A 284 -12.60 22.76 14.72
C GLY A 284 -13.69 23.70 14.22
N LYS A 285 -14.43 23.30 13.18
CA LYS A 285 -15.65 24.01 12.76
C LYS A 285 -16.88 23.40 13.42
N GLU A 286 -17.14 22.12 13.22
CA GLU A 286 -18.33 21.40 13.67
C GLU A 286 -17.92 20.08 14.36
N LEU A 287 -18.35 19.88 15.60
CA LEU A 287 -18.10 18.67 16.37
C LEU A 287 -19.37 18.14 17.03
N ALA A 288 -19.66 16.85 16.88
CA ALA A 288 -20.85 16.27 17.49
C ALA A 288 -20.71 14.83 18.00
N GLY A 289 -21.41 14.49 19.08
CA GLY A 289 -21.60 13.09 19.49
C GLY A 289 -20.34 12.35 19.94
N ASN A 290 -19.34 13.05 20.48
CA ASN A 290 -18.10 12.43 20.98
C ASN A 290 -18.16 12.23 22.51
N GLN A 291 -17.37 11.29 23.05
CA GLN A 291 -17.34 11.05 24.50
C GLN A 291 -16.47 12.07 25.24
N HIS A 292 -15.20 12.21 24.87
CA HIS A 292 -14.25 13.16 25.46
C HIS A 292 -13.66 14.08 24.41
N VAL A 293 -13.71 15.39 24.67
CA VAL A 293 -13.37 16.41 23.69
C VAL A 293 -12.51 17.51 24.32
N GLU A 294 -11.31 17.73 23.79
CA GLU A 294 -10.42 18.83 24.17
C GLU A 294 -10.17 19.74 22.96
N LEU A 295 -10.56 21.01 23.06
CA LEU A 295 -10.53 21.94 21.94
C LEU A 295 -9.90 23.27 22.30
N ARG A 296 -9.01 23.77 21.43
CA ARG A 296 -8.54 25.14 21.56
C ARG A 296 -9.52 26.14 20.95
N LEU A 297 -10.04 25.87 19.76
CA LEU A 297 -11.00 26.73 19.07
C LEU A 297 -12.11 25.85 18.46
N VAL A 298 -13.36 26.21 18.70
CA VAL A 298 -14.50 25.58 18.03
C VAL A 298 -15.57 26.60 17.68
N ARG A 299 -16.18 26.43 16.51
CA ARG A 299 -17.33 27.25 16.10
C ARG A 299 -18.63 26.64 16.61
N GLU A 300 -18.90 25.38 16.29
CA GLU A 300 -20.14 24.68 16.62
C GLU A 300 -19.82 23.34 17.28
N LEU A 301 -20.43 23.07 18.44
CA LEU A 301 -20.24 21.84 19.19
C LEU A 301 -21.55 21.37 19.81
N ALA A 302 -21.92 20.10 19.59
CA ALA A 302 -23.18 19.57 20.08
C ALA A 302 -23.15 18.11 20.57
N GLY A 303 -23.87 17.80 21.65
CA GLY A 303 -24.19 16.40 21.97
C GLY A 303 -23.01 15.54 22.46
N ASN A 304 -22.02 16.12 23.14
CA ASN A 304 -20.86 15.40 23.66
C ASN A 304 -21.00 15.13 25.17
N GLN A 305 -20.27 14.14 25.71
CA GLN A 305 -20.35 13.80 27.14
C GLN A 305 -19.46 14.69 28.00
N HIS A 306 -18.15 14.74 27.72
CA HIS A 306 -17.17 15.55 28.46
C HIS A 306 -16.41 16.47 27.51
N VAL A 307 -16.41 17.76 27.81
CA VAL A 307 -15.85 18.76 26.90
C VAL A 307 -15.03 19.80 27.66
N GLU A 308 -13.79 20.02 27.23
CA GLU A 308 -12.98 21.17 27.60
C GLU A 308 -12.71 22.04 26.36
N VAL A 309 -13.11 23.31 26.41
CA VAL A 309 -12.95 24.26 25.30
C VAL A 309 -12.26 25.53 25.77
N ARG A 310 -11.21 25.98 25.06
CA ARG A 310 -10.64 27.31 25.32
C ARG A 310 -11.53 28.43 24.77
N LEU A 311 -11.79 28.46 23.45
CA LEU A 311 -12.71 29.42 22.83
C LEU A 311 -13.81 28.69 22.04
N GLY A 312 -15.06 28.92 22.41
CA GLY A 312 -16.24 28.34 21.75
C GLY A 312 -17.25 29.40 21.35
N LYS A 313 -17.87 29.25 20.18
CA LYS A 313 -18.91 30.17 19.70
C LYS A 313 -20.32 29.65 20.02
N GLU A 314 -20.71 28.49 19.50
CA GLU A 314 -22.05 27.90 19.64
C GLU A 314 -21.90 26.49 20.23
N LEU A 315 -22.33 26.31 21.48
CA LEU A 315 -22.04 25.12 22.29
C LEU A 315 -23.31 24.60 22.94
N ALA A 316 -23.81 23.43 22.52
CA ALA A 316 -25.14 22.98 22.94
C ALA A 316 -25.27 21.50 23.30
N GLY A 317 -26.18 21.17 24.20
CA GLY A 317 -26.63 19.78 24.41
C GLY A 317 -25.58 18.81 24.95
N ASN A 318 -24.58 19.29 25.70
CA ASN A 318 -23.51 18.45 26.28
C ASN A 318 -23.82 18.07 27.74
N GLN A 319 -23.24 16.97 28.23
CA GLN A 319 -23.43 16.54 29.63
C GLN A 319 -22.56 17.34 30.59
N HIS A 320 -21.24 17.31 30.41
CA HIS A 320 -20.26 18.04 31.22
C HIS A 320 -19.42 18.94 30.34
N PHE A 321 -19.32 20.21 30.71
CA PHE A 321 -18.77 21.24 29.85
C PHE A 321 -17.95 22.26 30.63
N GLU A 322 -16.66 22.36 30.32
CA GLU A 322 -15.76 23.41 30.83
C GLU A 322 -15.34 24.32 29.67
N VAL A 323 -15.54 25.64 29.82
CA VAL A 323 -15.10 26.61 28.82
C VAL A 323 -14.47 27.85 29.40
N ARG A 324 -13.36 28.29 28.79
CA ARG A 324 -12.73 29.55 29.18
C ARG A 324 -13.48 30.75 28.62
N LEU A 325 -13.71 30.81 27.31
CA LEU A 325 -14.45 31.89 26.64
C LEU A 325 -15.56 31.29 25.77
N GLY A 326 -16.81 31.49 26.17
CA GLY A 326 -17.99 30.99 25.45
C GLY A 326 -18.89 32.13 24.98
N LYS A 327 -19.37 32.08 23.73
CA LYS A 327 -20.33 33.08 23.24
C LYS A 327 -21.77 32.64 23.52
N GLU A 328 -22.20 31.50 23.01
CA GLU A 328 -23.57 30.99 23.12
C GLU A 328 -23.52 29.56 23.66
N LEU A 329 -24.06 29.35 24.87
CA LEU A 329 -24.12 28.05 25.53
C LEU A 329 -25.57 27.69 25.87
N ALA A 330 -26.06 26.55 25.35
CA ALA A 330 -27.46 26.17 25.57
C ALA A 330 -27.72 24.67 25.82
N GLY A 331 -28.65 24.36 26.71
CA GLY A 331 -29.19 23.00 26.84
C GLY A 331 -28.22 21.96 27.39
N ASN A 332 -27.22 22.35 28.19
CA ASN A 332 -26.24 21.44 28.78
C ASN A 332 -26.64 21.02 30.21
N GLN A 333 -26.13 19.88 30.71
CA GLN A 333 -26.42 19.42 32.08
C GLN A 333 -25.54 20.12 33.13
N HIS A 334 -24.22 20.08 32.97
CA HIS A 334 -23.26 20.74 33.86
C HIS A 334 -22.31 21.62 33.07
N VAL A 335 -22.24 22.90 33.44
CA VAL A 335 -21.47 23.92 32.73
C VAL A 335 -20.60 24.70 33.71
N GLU A 336 -19.29 24.71 33.50
CA GLU A 336 -18.36 25.64 34.13
C GLU A 336 -17.81 26.63 33.08
N VAL A 337 -18.01 27.93 33.31
CA VAL A 337 -17.61 28.99 32.36
C VAL A 337 -16.79 30.06 33.06
N ARG A 338 -15.62 30.40 32.51
CA ARG A 338 -14.88 31.57 33.01
C ARG A 338 -15.49 32.88 32.51
N LEU A 339 -15.63 33.07 31.20
CA LEU A 339 -16.31 34.23 30.60
C LEU A 339 -17.35 33.78 29.57
N GLY A 340 -18.61 34.10 29.82
CA GLY A 340 -19.73 33.80 28.92
C GLY A 340 -20.37 35.06 28.36
N LYS A 341 -20.95 35.00 27.16
CA LYS A 341 -21.87 36.05 26.67
C LYS A 341 -23.32 35.68 26.96
N GLU A 342 -23.79 34.55 26.45
CA GLU A 342 -25.19 34.08 26.56
C GLU A 342 -25.21 32.62 27.03
N LEU A 343 -25.80 32.37 28.20
CA LEU A 343 -25.97 31.04 28.79
C LEU A 343 -27.45 30.79 29.06
N ALA A 344 -28.06 29.82 28.35
CA ALA A 344 -29.49 29.58 28.44
C ALA A 344 -29.90 28.09 28.54
N GLY A 345 -30.93 27.78 29.35
CA GLY A 345 -31.56 26.46 29.31
C GLY A 345 -30.71 25.31 29.84
N ASN A 346 -29.74 25.56 30.73
CA ASN A 346 -28.87 24.52 31.31
C ASN A 346 -29.38 24.06 32.70
N GLN A 347 -29.01 22.85 33.14
CA GLN A 347 -29.43 22.33 34.46
C GLN A 347 -28.57 22.91 35.59
N HIS A 348 -27.25 22.81 35.50
CA HIS A 348 -26.30 23.34 36.48
C HIS A 348 -25.26 24.23 35.78
N VAL A 349 -25.12 25.45 36.26
CA VAL A 349 -24.18 26.45 35.71
C VAL A 349 -23.33 27.03 36.83
N GLU A 350 -22.02 26.92 36.71
CA GLU A 350 -21.05 27.72 37.45
C GLU A 350 -20.40 28.71 36.47
N VAL A 351 -20.48 30.01 36.75
CA VAL A 351 -19.92 31.02 35.85
C VAL A 351 -19.30 32.20 36.57
N ARG A 352 -18.07 32.56 36.19
CA ARG A 352 -17.38 33.70 36.82
C ARG A 352 -17.92 35.04 36.31
N LEU A 353 -17.90 35.30 35.00
CA LEU A 353 -18.47 36.52 34.42
C LEU A 353 -19.37 36.15 33.25
N VAL A 354 -20.59 36.69 33.21
CA VAL A 354 -21.52 36.48 32.11
C VAL A 354 -22.35 37.72 31.81
N ARG A 355 -22.70 37.93 30.54
CA ARG A 355 -23.56 39.04 30.14
C ARG A 355 -25.03 38.69 30.35
N GLU A 356 -25.50 37.60 29.78
CA GLU A 356 -26.90 37.17 29.79
C GLU A 356 -27.03 35.72 30.30
N LEU A 357 -27.86 35.53 31.33
CA LEU A 357 -28.18 34.22 31.92
C LEU A 357 -29.69 34.01 31.98
N ALA A 358 -30.21 33.01 31.27
CA ALA A 358 -31.65 32.77 31.27
C ALA A 358 -32.08 31.30 31.32
N TRP A 359 -33.25 31.04 31.93
CA TRP A 359 -33.91 29.73 31.85
C TRP A 359 -33.10 28.53 32.38
N ASN A 360 -32.18 28.72 33.32
CA ASN A 360 -31.40 27.64 33.93
C ASN A 360 -32.03 27.15 35.25
N GLN A 361 -31.80 25.89 35.63
CA GLN A 361 -32.35 25.33 36.88
C GLN A 361 -31.55 25.76 38.11
N HIS A 362 -30.23 25.53 38.11
CA HIS A 362 -29.32 25.88 39.19
C HIS A 362 -28.13 26.70 38.66
N VAL A 363 -27.89 27.86 39.25
CA VAL A 363 -26.84 28.79 38.82
C VAL A 363 -26.03 29.26 40.01
N GLU A 364 -24.72 29.08 39.95
CA GLU A 364 -23.73 29.80 40.75
C GLU A 364 -23.03 30.81 39.84
N VAL A 365 -23.12 32.10 40.17
CA VAL A 365 -22.54 33.16 39.36
C VAL A 365 -21.84 34.21 40.19
N ARG A 366 -20.60 34.56 39.80
CA ARG A 366 -19.88 35.64 40.48
C ARG A 366 -20.32 37.03 40.01
N LEU A 367 -20.45 37.26 38.70
CA LEU A 367 -20.93 38.53 38.13
C LEU A 367 -21.79 38.28 36.90
N VAL A 368 -22.95 38.92 36.87
CA VAL A 368 -23.87 38.90 35.73
C VAL A 368 -24.46 40.28 35.48
N ARG A 369 -24.72 40.60 34.19
CA ARG A 369 -25.38 41.84 33.78
C ARG A 369 -26.89 41.68 33.66
N GLU A 370 -27.36 40.61 33.02
CA GLU A 370 -28.78 40.35 32.73
C GLU A 370 -29.14 38.92 33.18
N LEU A 371 -30.17 38.79 34.01
CA LEU A 371 -30.68 37.53 34.58
C LEU A 371 -32.19 37.44 34.35
N GLY A 372 -32.71 36.30 33.88
CA GLY A 372 -34.16 36.09 33.74
C GLY A 372 -34.59 34.62 33.69
N GLY A 373 -35.71 34.26 34.32
CA GLY A 373 -36.31 32.92 34.20
C GLY A 373 -35.50 31.75 34.79
N ASN A 374 -34.50 32.01 35.64
CA ASN A 374 -33.72 30.96 36.33
C ASN A 374 -34.43 30.53 37.63
N GLN A 375 -34.37 29.24 38.00
CA GLN A 375 -35.08 28.72 39.19
C GLN A 375 -34.32 28.95 40.50
N HIS A 376 -33.05 28.55 40.58
CA HIS A 376 -32.19 28.71 41.75
C HIS A 376 -30.91 29.44 41.37
N VAL A 377 -30.62 30.57 42.02
CA VAL A 377 -29.46 31.43 41.72
C VAL A 377 -28.71 31.79 43.00
N GLU A 378 -27.42 31.47 43.05
CA GLU A 378 -26.45 31.97 44.01
C GLU A 378 -25.56 33.03 43.34
N LEU A 379 -25.59 34.25 43.86
CA LEU A 379 -24.89 35.40 43.28
C LEU A 379 -23.91 36.01 44.29
N THR A 380 -22.62 36.04 43.94
CA THR A 380 -21.60 36.62 44.84
C THR A 380 -21.49 38.15 44.71
N LEU A 381 -21.56 38.72 43.50
CA LEU A 381 -21.44 40.16 43.23
C LEU A 381 -22.36 40.57 42.06
N GLY A 382 -23.36 41.42 42.31
CA GLY A 382 -24.34 41.88 41.30
C GLY A 382 -24.31 43.38 41.04
N ARG A 383 -24.61 43.79 39.80
CA ARG A 383 -24.96 45.18 39.46
C ARG A 383 -26.23 45.15 38.59
N GLU A 384 -27.30 45.79 39.08
CA GLU A 384 -28.66 45.86 38.50
C GLU A 384 -29.34 44.50 38.24
N LEU A 385 -30.14 44.04 39.21
CA LEU A 385 -31.04 42.90 39.06
C LEU A 385 -32.38 43.39 38.51
N VAL A 386 -32.67 43.13 37.23
CA VAL A 386 -34.02 43.30 36.68
C VAL A 386 -34.72 41.95 36.76
N PHE A 387 -35.61 41.78 37.75
CA PHE A 387 -36.49 40.62 37.83
C PHE A 387 -37.72 40.88 36.98
N GLU A 388 -37.85 40.21 35.83
CA GLU A 388 -39.17 40.06 35.18
C GLU A 388 -39.89 38.84 35.77
N PRO A 389 -41.14 38.99 36.26
CA PRO A 389 -41.91 37.87 36.80
C PRO A 389 -42.39 36.95 35.67
N ALA A 390 -42.31 35.64 35.90
CA ALA A 390 -42.91 34.65 35.00
C ALA A 390 -44.45 34.72 35.10
N CYS A 391 -45.13 34.85 33.96
CA CYS A 391 -46.59 34.70 33.80
C CYS A 391 -46.99 33.26 33.53
#